data_AF-A0A2C8F5H0-F1
#
_entry.id   AF-A0A2C8F5H0-F1
#
_cell.length_a   1.000
_cell.length_b   1.000
_cell.length_c   1.000
_cell.angle_alpha   90.00
_cell.angle_beta   90.00
_cell.angle_gamma   90.00
#
_symmetry.space_group_name_H-M   'P 1'
#
loop_
_entity.id
_entity.type
_entity.pdbx_description
1 polymer ?
#
loop_
_entity_poly.entity_id
_entity_poly.type
_entity_poly.pdbx_seq_one_letter_code
_entity_poly.pdbx_strand_id
1 'polypeptide(L)' 'MTTKKTCTQLREVAIELGDCRLCQGCVDLNPDVFEWDDNLDMPYVCRSQVTEEEVQDIMNSCPEGCIVFVDC' A
#
# COMPACT_ATOMS: atom_id res chain seq x y z
N MET A 1 10.56 25.84 11.91
CA MET A 1 11.18 24.59 11.44
C MET A 1 10.43 23.46 12.14
N THR A 2 9.38 22.94 11.51
CA THR A 2 8.48 21.97 12.15
C THR A 2 9.16 20.61 12.09
N THR A 3 9.60 20.10 13.23
CA THR A 3 10.12 18.75 13.41
C THR A 3 9.10 17.75 12.90
N LYS A 4 9.36 17.14 11.73
CA LYS A 4 8.65 15.95 11.26
C LYS A 4 8.87 14.87 12.32
N LYS A 5 7.81 14.54 13.05
CA LYS A 5 7.79 13.42 13.99
C LYS A 5 7.70 12.18 13.10
N THR A 6 8.84 11.54 12.82
CA THR A 6 8.85 10.27 12.07
C THR A 6 8.13 9.24 12.94
N CYS A 7 6.87 8.94 12.62
CA CYS A 7 6.11 7.91 13.31
C CYS A 7 6.71 6.55 12.93
N THR A 8 7.62 6.03 13.75
CA THR A 8 8.29 4.72 13.59
C THR A 8 7.36 3.53 13.86
N GLN A 9 6.04 3.74 13.84
CA GLN A 9 5.06 2.70 14.17
C GLN A 9 4.74 1.91 12.91
N LEU A 10 4.97 0.60 12.97
CA LEU A 10 4.50 -0.32 11.95
C LEU A 10 2.99 -0.52 12.08
N ARG A 11 2.31 -0.55 10.94
CA ARG A 11 0.87 -0.71 10.79
C ARG A 11 0.61 -1.80 9.75
N GLU A 12 -0.52 -2.48 9.86
CA GLU A 12 -0.90 -3.49 8.88
C GLU A 12 -1.56 -2.82 7.66
N VAL A 13 -1.05 -3.09 6.46
CA VAL A 13 -1.61 -2.58 5.20
C VAL A 13 -2.32 -3.69 4.42
N ALA A 14 -3.42 -3.33 3.76
CA ALA A 14 -4.20 -4.20 2.89
C ALA A 14 -4.60 -3.50 1.59
N ILE A 15 -4.99 -4.30 0.60
CA ILE A 15 -5.66 -3.85 -0.62
C ILE A 15 -7.14 -4.22 -0.52
N GLU A 16 -8.02 -3.22 -0.61
CA GLU A 16 -9.46 -3.42 -0.78
C GLU A 16 -9.75 -3.85 -2.22
N LEU A 17 -9.69 -5.16 -2.47
CA LEU A 17 -9.84 -5.72 -3.82
C LEU A 17 -11.21 -5.44 -4.46
N GLY A 18 -12.24 -5.15 -3.67
CA GLY A 18 -13.55 -4.75 -4.18
C GLY A 18 -13.55 -3.40 -4.92
N ASP A 19 -12.65 -2.50 -4.52
CA ASP A 19 -12.50 -1.16 -5.11
C ASP A 19 -11.30 -1.08 -6.07
N CYS A 20 -10.41 -2.07 -6.05
CA CYS A 20 -9.23 -2.10 -6.88
C CYS A 20 -9.56 -2.30 -8.37
N ARG A 21 -9.05 -1.41 -9.23
CA ARG A 21 -9.20 -1.50 -10.70
C ARG A 21 -8.00 -2.10 -11.43
N LEU A 22 -7.13 -2.84 -10.73
CA LEU A 22 -6.00 -3.55 -11.35
C LEU A 22 -5.04 -2.63 -12.13
N CYS A 23 -4.85 -1.39 -11.66
CA CYS A 23 -4.05 -0.38 -12.36
C CYS A 23 -2.53 -0.60 -12.28
N GLN A 24 -2.07 -1.63 -11.54
CA GLN A 24 -0.66 -2.00 -11.32
C GLN A 24 0.24 -0.95 -10.63
N GLY A 25 -0.25 0.28 -10.39
CA GLY A 25 0.57 1.35 -9.82
C GLY A 25 1.14 1.05 -8.41
N CYS A 26 0.48 0.22 -7.60
CA CYS A 26 1.02 -0.17 -6.29
C CYS A 26 2.29 -1.03 -6.40
N VAL A 27 2.32 -1.95 -7.37
CA VAL A 27 3.46 -2.82 -7.65
C VAL A 27 4.61 -2.02 -8.27
N ASP A 28 4.31 -1.11 -9.19
CA ASP A 28 5.33 -0.28 -9.85
C ASP A 28 6.00 0.70 -8.87
N LEU A 29 5.24 1.27 -7.94
CA LEU A 29 5.75 2.28 -7.01
C LEU A 29 6.45 1.69 -5.78
N ASN A 30 6.03 0.51 -5.30
CA ASN A 30 6.65 -0.12 -4.14
C ASN A 30 6.54 -1.65 -4.20
N PRO A 31 7.40 -2.29 -5.02
CA PRO A 31 7.43 -3.73 -5.19
C PRO A 31 7.85 -4.50 -3.92
N ASP A 32 8.41 -3.81 -2.92
CA ASP A 32 8.81 -4.42 -1.64
C ASP A 32 7.62 -4.62 -0.67
N VAL A 33 6.44 -4.10 -1.03
CA VAL A 33 5.19 -4.19 -0.24
C VAL A 33 4.08 -4.84 -1.05
N PHE A 34 4.00 -4.49 -2.34
CA PHE A 34 2.95 -4.94 -3.25
C PHE A 34 3.55 -5.69 -4.42
N GLU A 35 3.03 -6.88 -4.69
CA GLU A 35 3.43 -7.70 -5.82
C GLU A 35 2.22 -8.08 -6.68
N TRP A 36 2.49 -8.59 -7.88
CA TRP A 36 1.47 -9.09 -8.80
C TRP A 36 1.45 -10.62 -8.78
N ASP A 37 0.27 -11.22 -8.60
CA ASP A 37 0.08 -12.66 -8.81
C ASP A 37 -0.35 -12.89 -10.26
N ASP A 38 0.56 -13.38 -11.10
CA ASP A 38 0.30 -13.68 -12.51
C ASP A 38 -0.77 -14.78 -12.72
N ASN A 39 -1.02 -15.64 -11.73
CA ASN A 39 -2.03 -16.70 -11.85
C ASN A 39 -3.44 -16.16 -11.59
N LEU A 40 -3.54 -15.20 -10.67
CA LEU A 40 -4.81 -14.59 -10.28
C LEU A 40 -5.10 -13.29 -11.02
N ASP A 41 -4.10 -12.73 -11.71
CA ASP A 41 -4.13 -11.43 -12.36
C ASP A 41 -4.56 -10.32 -11.39
N MET A 42 -4.02 -10.37 -10.17
CA MET A 42 -4.40 -9.49 -9.06
C MET A 42 -3.18 -9.05 -8.25
N PRO A 43 -3.19 -7.81 -7.72
CA PRO A 43 -2.15 -7.37 -6.80
C PRO A 43 -2.37 -8.00 -5.42
N TYR A 44 -1.29 -8.22 -4.69
CA TYR A 44 -1.32 -8.72 -3.31
C TYR A 44 -0.26 -8.03 -2.46
N VAL A 45 -0.45 -8.09 -1.14
CA VAL A 45 0.50 -7.55 -0.16
C VAL A 45 1.49 -8.66 0.21
N CYS A 46 2.74 -8.53 -0.24
CA CYS A 46 3.81 -9.49 0.10
C CYS A 46 4.45 -9.18 1.48
N ARG A 47 4.35 -7.93 1.94
CA ARG A 47 4.77 -7.49 3.27
C ARG A 47 3.73 -6.58 3.91
N SER A 48 2.99 -7.11 4.89
CA SER A 48 1.85 -6.39 5.48
C SER A 48 2.23 -5.37 6.56
N GLN A 49 3.40 -5.47 7.17
CA GLN A 49 3.85 -4.53 8.21
C GLN A 49 4.71 -3.43 7.60
N VAL A 50 4.19 -2.21 7.62
CA VAL A 50 4.80 -1.02 7.00
C VAL A 50 4.71 0.19 7.92
N THR A 51 5.64 1.12 7.78
CA THR A 51 5.49 2.47 8.32
C THR A 51 4.57 3.29 7.43
N GLU A 52 3.94 4.33 7.99
CA GLU A 52 3.10 5.23 7.20
C GLU A 52 3.87 5.91 6.06
N GLU A 53 5.13 6.27 6.31
CA GLU A 53 6.00 6.92 5.31
C GLU A 53 6.30 6.02 4.11
N GLU A 54 6.46 4.70 4.31
CA GLU A 54 6.73 3.75 3.22
C GLU A 54 5.59 3.64 2.20
N VAL A 55 4.34 3.81 2.64
CA VAL A 55 3.16 3.59 1.80
C VAL A 55 2.38 4.86 1.46
N GLN A 56 2.72 6.00 2.08
CA GLN A 56 2.02 7.27 1.91
C GLN A 56 1.97 7.73 0.44
N ASP A 57 3.08 7.65 -0.29
CA ASP A 57 3.10 8.10 -1.69
C ASP A 57 2.20 7.25 -2.60
N ILE A 58 2.11 5.94 -2.33
CA ILE A 58 1.31 5.01 -3.11
C ILE A 58 -0.18 5.17 -2.74
N MET A 59 -0.50 5.33 -1.46
CA MET A 59 -1.85 5.65 -1.00
C MET A 59 -2.35 6.94 -1.67
N ASN A 60 -1.50 7.97 -1.78
CA ASN A 60 -1.83 9.22 -2.47
C ASN A 60 -1.95 9.08 -3.99
N SER A 61 -1.24 8.12 -4.59
CA SER A 61 -1.19 7.91 -6.05
C SER A 61 -2.25 6.93 -6.55
N CYS A 62 -2.82 6.11 -5.66
CA CYS A 62 -3.84 5.13 -6.04
C CYS A 62 -5.13 5.84 -6.49
N PRO A 63 -5.58 5.64 -7.74
CA PRO A 63 -6.73 6.38 -8.30
C PRO A 63 -8.04 6.07 -7.59
N GLU A 64 -8.19 4.86 -7.04
CA GLU A 64 -9.39 4.43 -6.31
C GLU A 64 -9.19 4.50 -4.79
N GLY A 65 -7.98 4.83 -4.30
CA GLY A 65 -7.68 4.82 -2.87
C GLY A 65 -7.81 3.44 -2.22
N CYS A 66 -7.60 2.35 -2.96
CA CYS A 66 -7.87 0.99 -2.49
C CYS A 66 -6.79 0.40 -1.56
N ILE A 67 -5.81 1.20 -1.14
CA ILE A 67 -4.76 0.77 -0.19
C ILE A 67 -5.10 1.38 1.16
N VAL A 68 -5.29 0.54 2.17
CA VAL A 68 -5.80 0.95 3.49
C VAL A 68 -4.96 0.37 4.61
N PHE A 69 -4.98 1.01 5.77
CA PHE A 69 -4.51 0.39 7.01
C PHE A 69 -5.63 -0.43 7.63
N VAL A 70 -5.32 -1.62 8.14
CA VAL A 70 -6.28 -2.58 8.72
C VAL A 70 -6.62 -2.25 10.18
N ASP A 71 -5.88 -1.33 10.80
CA ASP A 71 -6.02 -1.05 12.24
C ASP A 71 -7.44 -0.57 12.59
N CYS A 72 -8.07 -1.27 13.55
CA CYS A 72 -9.37 -0.96 14.13
C CYS A 72 -9.32 0.22 15.11
#